data_AF-A0A2M8SAN9-F1
#
_entry.id   AF-A0A2M8SAN9-F1
#
_cell.length_a   1.000
_cell.length_b   1.000
_cell.length_c   1.000
_cell.angle_alpha   90.00
_cell.angle_beta   90.00
_cell.angle_gamma   90.00
#
_symmetry.space_group_name_H-M   'P 1'
#
loop_
_entity.id
_entity.type
_entity.pdbx_description
1 polymer ?
#
loop_
_entity_poly.entity_id
_entity_poly.type
_entity_poly.pdbx_seq_one_letter_code
_entity_poly.pdbx_strand_id
1 'polypeptide(L)'
;GYAGGYYYNRRLAEQVLGWLKRGLGQWGQVTPGERLGGLATGGRLSVNAAIQPFQRIEAFFLLEPRENLIFWLFDRLRGRQDELILKITLRAAPGKESLIEAGRHRDRDLRQAVEKEKSPILESAVHGLEIVHWGRKPQAGERTRLFLEQYGQSVTRLSIRRQAPHLFLRARLKPLLIRPTEDFFSALRDLNVE
;
A
#
# COMPACT_ATOMS: atom_id res chain seq x y z
N GLY A 1 3.99 -20.56 -22.77
CA GLY A 1 3.28 -20.12 -23.99
C GLY A 1 2.41 -18.92 -23.66
N TYR A 2 2.41 -17.91 -24.52
CA TYR A 2 1.73 -16.61 -24.41
C TYR A 2 0.30 -16.70 -23.80
N ALA A 3 -0.49 -17.70 -24.20
CA ALA A 3 -1.82 -17.95 -23.65
C ALA A 3 -1.84 -18.23 -22.14
N GLY A 4 -0.89 -19.02 -21.62
CA GLY A 4 -0.83 -19.38 -20.20
C GLY A 4 -0.54 -18.18 -19.28
N GLY A 5 0.29 -17.25 -19.74
CA GLY A 5 0.58 -16.00 -19.01
C GLY A 5 -0.64 -15.09 -18.92
N TYR A 6 -1.39 -14.97 -20.02
CA TYR A 6 -2.64 -14.22 -20.07
C TYR A 6 -3.71 -14.80 -19.12
N TYR A 7 -3.96 -16.12 -19.19
CA TYR A 7 -4.93 -16.78 -18.30
C TYR A 7 -4.54 -16.66 -16.82
N TYR A 8 -3.25 -16.81 -16.49
CA TYR A 8 -2.77 -16.62 -15.13
C TYR A 8 -3.00 -15.20 -14.63
N ASN A 9 -2.62 -14.19 -15.42
CA ASN A 9 -2.83 -12.79 -15.06
C ASN A 9 -4.32 -12.45 -14.90
N ARG A 10 -5.18 -13.00 -15.74
CA ARG A 10 -6.62 -12.83 -15.61
C ARG A 10 -7.16 -13.44 -14.32
N ARG A 11 -6.79 -14.68 -14.01
CA ARG A 11 -7.19 -15.35 -12.76
C ARG A 11 -6.67 -14.58 -11.53
N LEU A 12 -5.43 -14.11 -11.57
CA LEU A 12 -4.85 -13.31 -10.50
C LEU A 12 -5.57 -11.96 -10.35
N ALA A 13 -5.90 -11.29 -11.45
CA ALA A 13 -6.66 -10.05 -11.42
C ALA A 13 -8.05 -10.24 -10.80
N GLU A 14 -8.76 -11.32 -11.16
CA GLU A 14 -10.06 -11.67 -10.56
C GLU A 14 -9.93 -11.95 -9.05
N GLN A 15 -8.87 -12.67 -8.63
CA GLN A 15 -8.58 -12.90 -7.22
C GLN A 15 -8.29 -11.60 -6.46
N VAL A 16 -7.43 -10.73 -7.01
CA VAL A 16 -7.09 -9.44 -6.41
C VAL A 16 -8.32 -8.54 -6.33
N LEU A 17 -9.15 -8.51 -7.37
CA LEU A 17 -10.41 -7.76 -7.36
C LEU A 17 -11.37 -8.28 -6.29
N GLY A 18 -11.53 -9.60 -6.15
CA GLY A 18 -12.35 -10.19 -5.10
C GLY A 18 -11.83 -9.88 -3.70
N TRP A 19 -10.51 -10.01 -3.50
CA TRP A 19 -9.82 -9.66 -2.26
C TRP A 19 -10.04 -8.17 -1.92
N LEU A 20 -9.76 -7.25 -2.85
CA LEU A 20 -9.95 -5.82 -2.61
C LEU A 20 -11.41 -5.43 -2.37
N LYS A 21 -12.37 -6.04 -3.09
CA LYS A 21 -13.81 -5.76 -2.87
C LYS A 21 -14.25 -6.15 -1.46
N ARG A 22 -13.80 -7.29 -0.94
CA ARG A 22 -14.12 -7.72 0.43
C ARG A 22 -13.52 -6.78 1.46
N GLY A 23 -12.24 -6.45 1.32
CA GLY A 23 -11.54 -5.58 2.28
C GLY A 23 -12.05 -4.15 2.28
N LEU A 24 -12.12 -3.53 1.11
CA LEU A 24 -12.65 -2.17 0.97
C LEU A 24 -14.15 -2.08 1.29
N GLY A 25 -14.89 -3.16 1.07
CA GLY A 25 -16.32 -3.26 1.39
C GLY A 25 -16.64 -3.03 2.86
N GLN A 26 -15.67 -3.32 3.75
CA GLN A 26 -15.79 -3.01 5.18
C GLN A 26 -15.86 -1.50 5.47
N TRP A 27 -15.38 -0.68 4.54
CA TRP A 27 -15.29 0.76 4.70
C TRP A 27 -16.30 1.55 3.87
N GLY A 28 -17.11 0.88 3.06
CA GLY A 28 -18.16 1.51 2.27
C GLY A 28 -18.37 0.83 0.93
N GLN A 29 -19.19 1.45 0.08
CA GLN A 29 -19.50 0.93 -1.25
C GLN A 29 -18.28 1.02 -2.18
N VAL A 30 -17.86 -0.13 -2.71
CA VAL A 30 -16.73 -0.24 -3.63
C VAL A 30 -17.18 -0.01 -5.07
N THR A 31 -16.62 1.02 -5.70
CA THR A 31 -16.88 1.36 -7.10
C THR A 31 -15.66 1.01 -7.95
N PRO A 32 -15.81 0.23 -9.03
CA PRO A 32 -14.73 0.02 -9.99
C PRO A 32 -14.38 1.34 -10.68
N GLY A 33 -13.10 1.67 -10.70
CA GLY A 33 -12.58 2.79 -11.47
C GLY A 33 -12.25 2.36 -12.90
N GLU A 34 -11.81 3.34 -13.70
CA GLU A 34 -11.26 3.07 -15.04
C GLU A 34 -10.10 2.08 -14.98
N ARG A 35 -10.00 1.24 -16.00
CA ARG A 35 -8.81 0.39 -16.20
C ARG A 35 -7.58 1.30 -16.35
N LEU A 36 -6.48 0.89 -15.74
CA LEU A 36 -5.22 1.61 -15.92
C LEU A 36 -4.82 1.49 -17.39
N GLY A 37 -4.69 2.63 -18.07
CA GLY A 37 -4.28 2.68 -19.48
C GLY A 37 -2.87 2.13 -19.69
N GLY A 38 -2.66 1.42 -20.79
CA GLY A 38 -1.35 0.89 -21.21
C GLY A 38 -1.26 -0.63 -21.25
N LEU A 39 -0.06 -1.16 -21.56
CA LEU A 39 0.27 -2.59 -21.64
C LEU A 39 0.35 -3.30 -20.25
N ALA A 40 -0.01 -2.61 -19.17
CA ALA A 40 0.02 -3.17 -17.82
C ALA A 40 -1.34 -3.78 -17.47
N THR A 41 -1.36 -5.03 -17.03
CA THR A 41 -2.58 -5.65 -16.49
C THR A 41 -2.82 -5.06 -15.10
N GLY A 42 -3.75 -4.12 -14.97
CA GLY A 42 -4.01 -3.47 -13.69
C GLY A 42 -5.42 -2.88 -13.61
N GLY A 43 -5.83 -2.54 -12.39
CA GLY A 43 -7.16 -1.99 -12.15
C GLY A 43 -7.19 -1.04 -10.96
N ARG A 44 -8.27 -0.27 -10.90
CA ARG A 44 -8.55 0.68 -9.84
C ARG A 44 -9.89 0.36 -9.18
N LEU A 45 -9.92 0.41 -7.86
CA LEU A 45 -11.13 0.39 -7.06
C LEU A 45 -11.14 1.64 -6.18
N SER A 46 -12.32 2.18 -5.92
CA SER A 46 -12.46 3.36 -5.07
C SER A 46 -13.66 3.25 -4.15
N VAL A 47 -13.55 3.87 -2.98
CA VAL A 47 -14.64 4.10 -2.03
C VAL A 47 -14.69 5.60 -1.81
N ASN A 48 -15.67 6.29 -2.39
CA ASN A 48 -15.75 7.76 -2.37
C ASN A 48 -16.48 8.31 -1.14
N ALA A 49 -17.36 7.51 -0.54
CA ALA A 49 -18.11 7.86 0.66
C ALA A 49 -17.80 6.83 1.75
N ALA A 50 -16.53 6.78 2.16
CA ALA A 50 -16.10 5.81 3.15
C ALA A 50 -16.62 6.17 4.56
N ILE A 51 -16.77 5.15 5.41
CA ILE A 51 -17.11 5.32 6.83
C ILE A 51 -16.00 6.08 7.56
N GLN A 52 -16.35 6.78 8.64
CA GLN A 52 -15.35 7.49 9.46
C GLN A 52 -14.28 6.52 10.00
N PRO A 53 -12.99 6.92 10.03
CA PRO A 53 -12.45 8.27 9.78
C PRO A 53 -12.16 8.58 8.30
N PHE A 54 -12.42 7.64 7.39
CA PHE A 54 -12.09 7.77 5.99
C PHE A 54 -13.06 8.69 5.25
N GLN A 55 -12.53 9.44 4.29
CA GLN A 55 -13.32 10.21 3.33
C GLN A 55 -13.34 9.47 2.00
N ARG A 56 -12.16 9.20 1.44
CA ARG A 56 -11.98 8.55 0.14
C ARG A 56 -10.84 7.55 0.19
N ILE A 57 -11.03 6.41 -0.45
CA ILE A 57 -10.03 5.35 -0.54
C ILE A 57 -9.88 4.96 -1.99
N GLU A 58 -8.65 4.84 -2.46
CA GLU A 58 -8.32 4.41 -3.80
C GLU A 58 -7.30 3.30 -3.74
N ALA A 59 -7.68 2.15 -4.29
CA ALA A 59 -6.80 1.00 -4.43
C ALA A 59 -6.45 0.82 -5.90
N PHE A 60 -5.16 0.77 -6.20
CA PHE A 60 -4.63 0.44 -7.51
C PHE A 60 -3.87 -0.85 -7.38
N PHE A 61 -4.09 -1.77 -8.31
CA PHE A 61 -3.26 -2.95 -8.42
C PHE A 61 -2.63 -3.00 -9.81
N LEU A 62 -1.37 -3.40 -9.84
CA LEU A 62 -0.56 -3.54 -11.04
C LEU A 62 -0.01 -4.95 -11.05
N LEU A 63 -0.33 -5.72 -12.09
CA LEU A 63 0.21 -7.04 -12.33
C LEU A 63 1.26 -6.98 -13.41
N GLU A 64 2.32 -7.75 -13.23
CA GLU A 64 3.38 -7.86 -14.23
C GLU A 64 2.84 -8.53 -15.51
N PRO A 65 3.23 -8.06 -16.70
CA PRO A 65 2.93 -8.77 -17.93
C PRO A 65 3.68 -10.10 -17.95
N ARG A 66 2.95 -11.22 -17.96
CA ARG A 66 3.50 -12.60 -17.96
C ARG A 66 3.47 -13.27 -19.33
N GLU A 67 3.16 -12.49 -20.36
CA GLU A 67 2.97 -12.96 -21.72
C GLU A 67 4.28 -13.40 -22.37
N ASN A 68 5.39 -12.73 -22.03
CA ASN A 68 6.73 -13.09 -22.49
C ASN A 68 7.63 -13.47 -21.29
N LEU A 69 7.81 -14.77 -21.08
CA LEU A 69 8.55 -15.36 -19.95
C LEU A 69 9.99 -14.86 -19.83
N ILE A 70 10.65 -14.55 -20.96
CA ILE A 70 12.03 -14.03 -20.98
C ILE A 70 12.04 -12.61 -20.42
N PHE A 71 11.17 -11.73 -20.93
CA PHE A 71 11.03 -10.37 -20.39
C PHE A 71 10.55 -10.37 -18.94
N TRP A 72 9.65 -11.27 -18.56
CA TRP A 72 9.21 -11.43 -17.18
C TRP A 72 10.38 -11.81 -16.25
N LEU A 73 11.28 -12.69 -16.69
CA LEU A 73 12.45 -13.06 -15.90
C LEU A 73 13.43 -11.88 -15.76
N PHE A 74 13.66 -11.11 -16.82
CA PHE A 74 14.47 -9.88 -16.76
C PHE A 74 13.83 -8.79 -15.89
N ASP A 75 12.51 -8.58 -15.99
CA ASP A 75 11.78 -7.61 -15.16
C ASP A 75 11.76 -8.01 -13.69
N ARG A 76 11.68 -9.33 -13.41
CA ARG A 76 11.80 -9.87 -12.06
C ARG A 76 13.21 -9.66 -11.49
N LEU A 77 14.26 -9.81 -12.30
CA LEU A 77 15.63 -9.46 -11.91
C LEU A 77 15.81 -7.95 -11.68
N ARG A 78 15.04 -7.11 -12.37
CA ARG A 78 14.95 -5.66 -12.14
C ARG A 78 14.05 -5.27 -10.95
N GLY A 79 13.47 -6.25 -10.26
CA GLY A 79 12.68 -6.04 -9.06
C GLY A 79 11.24 -5.56 -9.31
N ARG A 80 10.76 -5.57 -10.55
CA ARG A 80 9.32 -5.43 -10.81
C ARG A 80 8.60 -6.65 -10.21
N GLN A 81 7.42 -6.41 -9.65
CA GLN A 81 6.55 -7.41 -9.00
C GLN A 81 5.09 -6.96 -9.12
N ASP A 82 4.15 -7.83 -8.76
CA ASP A 82 2.75 -7.44 -8.63
C ASP A 82 2.59 -6.52 -7.40
N GLU A 83 2.00 -5.34 -7.61
CA GLU A 83 1.93 -4.28 -6.61
C GLU A 83 0.51 -3.85 -6.30
N LEU A 84 0.28 -3.56 -5.03
CA LEU A 84 -0.88 -2.87 -4.50
C LEU A 84 -0.44 -1.47 -4.06
N ILE A 85 -1.19 -0.46 -4.48
CA ILE A 85 -1.05 0.91 -4.01
C ILE A 85 -2.38 1.32 -3.41
N LEU A 86 -2.38 1.69 -2.12
CA LEU A 86 -3.53 2.26 -1.45
C LEU A 86 -3.27 3.75 -1.20
N LYS A 87 -4.24 4.57 -1.57
CA LYS A 87 -4.29 5.99 -1.26
C LYS A 87 -5.55 6.23 -0.42
N ILE A 88 -5.36 6.69 0.80
CA ILE A 88 -6.43 6.94 1.75
C ILE A 88 -6.43 8.43 2.10
N THR A 89 -7.56 9.08 1.87
CA THR A 89 -7.84 10.42 2.33
C THR A 89 -8.79 10.32 3.52
N LEU A 90 -8.32 10.78 4.68
CA LEU A 90 -9.10 10.91 5.91
C LEU A 90 -9.93 12.19 5.89
N ARG A 91 -11.04 12.21 6.63
CA ARG A 91 -11.91 13.39 6.76
C ARG A 91 -11.25 14.54 7.52
N ALA A 92 -10.42 14.20 8.50
CA ALA A 92 -9.55 15.13 9.21
C ALA A 92 -8.09 14.82 8.85
N ALA A 93 -7.27 15.85 8.64
CA ALA A 93 -5.85 15.66 8.39
C ALA A 93 -5.17 15.14 9.66
N PRO A 94 -4.25 14.15 9.56
CA PRO A 94 -3.48 13.68 10.70
C PRO A 94 -2.75 14.82 11.41
N GLY A 95 -2.69 14.74 12.75
CA GLY A 95 -1.85 15.62 13.55
C GLY A 95 -0.37 15.45 13.21
N LYS A 96 0.46 16.43 13.58
CA LYS A 96 1.93 16.32 13.40
C LYS A 96 2.51 15.09 14.11
N GLU A 97 1.84 14.64 15.18
CA GLU A 97 2.25 13.50 15.99
C GLU A 97 2.12 12.15 15.28
N SER A 98 1.19 12.05 14.33
CA SER A 98 0.89 10.82 13.60
C SER A 98 1.62 10.74 12.25
N LEU A 99 2.49 11.71 11.94
CA LEU A 99 3.25 11.71 10.70
C LEU A 99 4.34 10.66 10.77
N ILE A 100 4.35 9.78 9.78
CA ILE A 100 5.25 8.62 9.72
C ILE A 100 5.60 8.35 8.26
N GLU A 101 6.86 8.03 8.00
CA GLU A 101 7.28 7.46 6.74
C GLU A 101 8.04 6.16 7.05
N ALA A 102 7.64 5.08 6.38
CA ALA A 102 8.37 3.83 6.41
C ALA A 102 8.68 3.36 4.99
N GLY A 103 9.95 3.04 4.74
CA GLY A 103 10.41 2.67 3.41
C GLY A 103 11.80 2.05 3.47
N ARG A 104 12.26 1.51 2.34
CA ARG A 104 13.62 0.95 2.28
C ARG A 104 14.66 2.08 2.35
N HIS A 105 15.81 1.84 2.99
CA HIS A 105 16.91 2.81 3.16
C HIS A 105 17.38 3.53 1.88
N ARG A 106 17.21 2.88 0.72
CA ARG A 106 17.60 3.42 -0.61
C ARG A 106 16.42 4.00 -1.40
N ASP A 107 15.25 4.12 -0.80
CA ASP A 107 14.09 4.74 -1.43
C ASP A 107 14.33 6.27 -1.50
N ARG A 108 14.43 6.78 -2.73
CA ARG A 108 14.66 8.21 -2.99
C ARG A 108 13.49 9.05 -2.47
N ASP A 109 12.27 8.52 -2.55
CA ASP A 109 11.09 9.25 -2.11
C ASP A 109 11.02 9.35 -0.59
N LEU A 110 11.49 8.30 0.13
CA LEU A 110 11.63 8.33 1.58
C LEU A 110 12.63 9.42 1.98
N ARG A 111 13.82 9.43 1.38
CA ARG A 111 14.86 10.44 1.67
C ARG A 111 14.35 11.85 1.42
N GLN A 112 13.69 12.07 0.29
CA GLN A 112 13.12 13.38 -0.04
C GLN A 112 12.01 13.79 0.95
N ALA A 113 11.19 12.85 1.43
CA ALA A 113 10.18 13.14 2.45
C ALA A 113 10.83 13.51 3.80
N VAL A 114 11.88 12.79 4.18
CA VAL A 114 12.64 13.03 5.43
C VAL A 114 13.36 14.37 5.40
N GLU A 115 13.99 14.73 4.28
CA GLU A 115 14.70 16.01 4.12
C GLU A 115 13.77 17.24 4.15
N LYS A 116 12.50 17.07 3.76
CA LYS A 116 11.53 18.19 3.72
C LYS A 116 11.04 18.61 5.10
N GLU A 117 11.10 17.75 6.11
CA GLU A 117 10.49 17.99 7.41
C GLU A 117 11.57 18.11 8.50
N LYS A 118 11.41 19.10 9.39
CA LYS A 118 12.42 19.39 10.42
C LYS A 118 12.36 18.37 11.57
N SER A 119 13.52 17.89 11.99
CA SER A 119 13.72 17.01 13.16
C SER A 119 13.04 15.64 13.07
N PRO A 120 13.40 14.79 12.09
CA PRO A 120 12.94 13.41 12.03
C PRO A 120 13.51 12.59 13.21
N ILE A 121 12.67 11.76 13.81
CA ILE A 121 13.10 10.73 14.75
C ILE A 121 13.17 9.42 13.96
N LEU A 122 14.37 8.86 13.85
CA LEU A 122 14.59 7.58 13.19
C LEU A 122 14.41 6.45 14.20
N GLU A 123 13.53 5.52 13.88
CA GLU A 123 13.37 4.26 14.59
C GLU A 123 14.09 3.11 13.86
N SER A 124 14.28 2.00 14.57
CA SER A 124 14.95 0.81 14.03
C SER A 124 14.23 0.23 12.80
N ALA A 125 15.02 -0.33 11.89
CA ALA A 125 14.48 -0.94 10.68
C ALA A 125 13.75 -2.26 10.99
N VAL A 126 12.56 -2.45 10.42
CA VAL A 126 11.75 -3.67 10.50
C VAL A 126 11.62 -4.28 9.11
N HIS A 127 12.04 -5.54 8.93
CA HIS A 127 12.08 -6.22 7.62
C HIS A 127 12.80 -5.41 6.50
N GLY A 128 13.79 -4.60 6.88
CA GLY A 128 14.54 -3.73 5.97
C GLY A 128 13.80 -2.44 5.56
N LEU A 129 12.71 -2.09 6.25
CA LEU A 129 12.03 -0.81 6.17
C LEU A 129 12.46 0.05 7.36
N GLU A 130 13.05 1.21 7.09
CA GLU A 130 13.33 2.23 8.09
C GLU A 130 12.04 2.96 8.42
N ILE A 131 11.82 3.23 9.71
CA ILE A 131 10.65 3.96 10.19
C ILE A 131 11.13 5.34 10.65
N VAL A 132 10.46 6.39 10.18
CA VAL A 132 10.74 7.77 10.55
C VAL A 132 9.43 8.41 11.00
N HIS A 133 9.44 9.11 12.13
CA HIS A 133 8.27 9.83 12.63
C HIS A 133 8.65 11.24 13.12
N TRP A 134 7.65 12.12 13.23
CA TRP A 134 7.84 13.52 13.64
C TRP A 134 7.09 13.91 14.91
N GLY A 135 6.37 12.95 15.51
CA GLY A 135 5.68 13.11 16.78
C GLY A 135 6.56 12.88 18.00
N ARG A 136 6.27 13.61 19.08
CA ARG A 136 6.86 13.36 20.41
C ARG A 136 6.25 12.14 21.10
N LYS A 137 5.08 11.67 20.65
CA LYS A 137 4.42 10.48 21.20
C LYS A 137 4.93 9.21 20.49
N PRO A 138 5.42 8.20 21.24
CA PRO A 138 5.95 6.97 20.66
C PRO A 138 4.86 6.05 20.09
N GLN A 139 3.58 6.26 20.44
CA GLN A 139 2.48 5.34 20.12
C GLN A 139 2.26 5.17 18.61
N ALA A 140 2.41 6.25 17.83
CA ALA A 140 2.21 6.18 16.38
C ALA A 140 3.33 5.36 15.71
N GLY A 141 4.59 5.55 16.16
CA GLY A 141 5.74 4.76 15.74
C GLY A 141 5.57 3.28 16.10
N GLU A 142 5.16 2.99 17.33
CA GLU A 142 4.90 1.62 17.81
C GLU A 142 3.79 0.91 17.04
N ARG A 143 2.65 1.57 16.78
CA ARG A 143 1.57 0.99 15.94
C ARG A 143 2.07 0.66 14.54
N THR A 144 2.84 1.57 13.94
CA THR A 144 3.46 1.34 12.63
C THR A 144 4.44 0.19 12.68
N ARG A 145 5.27 0.12 13.72
CA ARG A 145 6.22 -0.97 13.93
C ARG A 145 5.49 -2.31 14.01
N LEU A 146 4.45 -2.44 14.82
CA LEU A 146 3.65 -3.67 14.94
C LEU A 146 3.02 -4.08 13.60
N PHE A 147 2.45 -3.11 12.87
CA PHE A 147 1.93 -3.35 11.52
C PHE A 147 3.02 -3.85 10.58
N LEU A 148 4.21 -3.25 10.61
CA LEU A 148 5.33 -3.68 9.79
C LEU A 148 5.95 -5.00 10.26
N GLU A 149 5.91 -5.36 11.53
CA GLU A 149 6.33 -6.69 11.99
C GLU A 149 5.45 -7.77 11.38
N GLN A 150 4.14 -7.52 11.30
CA GLN A 150 3.16 -8.43 10.73
C GLN A 150 3.17 -8.47 9.18
N TYR A 151 3.30 -7.31 8.52
CA TYR A 151 3.11 -7.15 7.07
C TYR A 151 4.34 -6.65 6.31
N GLY A 152 5.45 -6.34 6.98
CA GLY A 152 6.62 -5.66 6.41
C GLY A 152 7.34 -6.42 5.29
N GLN A 153 7.18 -7.75 5.22
CA GLN A 153 7.65 -8.52 4.06
C GLN A 153 6.88 -8.19 2.76
N SER A 154 5.63 -7.75 2.90
CA SER A 154 4.77 -7.34 1.80
C SER A 154 4.90 -5.84 1.55
N VAL A 155 5.01 -5.03 2.59
CA VAL A 155 5.07 -3.57 2.48
C VAL A 155 6.40 -3.14 1.85
N THR A 156 6.33 -2.25 0.88
CA THR A 156 7.52 -1.60 0.30
C THR A 156 7.62 -0.15 0.73
N ARG A 157 6.48 0.51 0.95
CA ARG A 157 6.41 1.87 1.46
C ARG A 157 5.10 2.11 2.21
N LEU A 158 5.15 2.83 3.31
CA LEU A 158 4.03 3.34 4.08
C LEU A 158 4.32 4.81 4.41
N SER A 159 3.33 5.68 4.27
CA SER A 159 3.46 7.11 4.50
C SER A 159 2.17 7.62 5.12
N ILE A 160 2.27 8.31 6.25
CA ILE A 160 1.18 9.03 6.91
C ILE A 160 1.59 10.50 6.96
N ARG A 161 0.80 11.35 6.31
CA ARG A 161 1.13 12.75 6.06
C ARG A 161 -0.10 13.66 6.16
N ARG A 162 0.14 14.96 6.37
CA ARG A 162 -0.94 15.96 6.50
C ARG A 162 -1.69 16.26 5.21
N GLN A 163 -1.03 16.11 4.06
CA GLN A 163 -1.59 16.42 2.75
C GLN A 163 -2.16 15.17 2.09
N ALA A 164 -3.33 15.27 1.47
CA ALA A 164 -3.94 14.15 0.77
C ALA A 164 -3.03 13.57 -0.35
N PRO A 165 -3.03 12.23 -0.56
CA PRO A 165 -3.55 11.20 0.35
C PRO A 165 -2.84 11.20 1.71
N HIS A 166 -3.63 11.16 2.78
CA HIS A 166 -3.15 11.20 4.16
C HIS A 166 -2.43 9.93 4.56
N LEU A 167 -2.89 8.78 4.07
CA LEU A 167 -2.17 7.52 4.17
C LEU A 167 -1.90 6.99 2.76
N PHE A 168 -0.63 6.71 2.48
CA PHE A 168 -0.18 6.07 1.25
C PHE A 168 0.55 4.77 1.60
N LEU A 169 0.13 3.67 0.98
CA LEU A 169 0.75 2.36 1.15
C LEU A 169 1.08 1.79 -0.22
N ARG A 170 2.28 1.24 -0.35
CA ARG A 170 2.69 0.40 -1.46
C ARG A 170 3.14 -0.95 -0.90
N ALA A 171 2.62 -2.03 -1.49
CA ALA A 171 2.90 -3.37 -1.05
C ALA A 171 2.93 -4.36 -2.22
N ARG A 172 3.56 -5.51 -2.01
CA ARG A 172 3.58 -6.65 -2.92
C ARG A 172 2.28 -7.43 -2.75
N LEU A 173 1.60 -7.75 -3.84
CA LEU A 173 0.32 -8.44 -3.78
C LEU A 173 0.45 -9.89 -3.33
N LYS A 174 1.43 -10.64 -3.86
CA LYS A 174 1.52 -12.09 -3.63
C LYS A 174 1.50 -12.50 -2.16
N PRO A 175 2.31 -11.89 -1.25
CA PRO A 175 2.28 -12.30 0.15
C PRO A 175 1.05 -11.79 0.90
N LEU A 176 0.39 -10.73 0.43
CA LEU A 176 -0.87 -10.23 1.01
C LEU A 176 -2.05 -11.16 0.70
N LEU A 177 -2.12 -11.72 -0.51
CA LEU A 177 -3.22 -12.59 -0.94
C LEU A 177 -3.30 -13.91 -0.18
N ILE A 178 -2.24 -14.33 0.50
CA ILE A 178 -2.19 -15.56 1.31
C ILE A 178 -2.91 -15.36 2.66
N ARG A 179 -3.07 -14.11 3.11
CA ARG A 179 -3.68 -13.79 4.39
C ARG A 179 -5.15 -13.40 4.25
N PRO A 180 -5.95 -13.54 5.33
CA PRO A 180 -7.29 -12.99 5.38
C PRO A 180 -7.27 -11.51 5.02
N THR A 181 -8.22 -11.10 4.18
CA THR A 181 -8.29 -9.73 3.68
C THR A 181 -8.60 -8.78 4.83
N GLU A 182 -9.55 -9.20 5.66
CA GLU A 182 -10.16 -8.46 6.73
C GLU A 182 -9.12 -8.03 7.77
N ASP A 183 -8.19 -8.92 8.12
CA ASP A 183 -7.12 -8.65 9.09
C ASP A 183 -6.18 -7.54 8.61
N PHE A 184 -5.85 -7.53 7.32
CA PHE A 184 -4.95 -6.53 6.75
C PHE A 184 -5.59 -5.14 6.73
N PHE A 185 -6.85 -5.05 6.30
CA PHE A 185 -7.56 -3.77 6.28
C PHE A 185 -7.90 -3.30 7.70
N SER A 186 -8.22 -4.19 8.64
CA SER A 186 -8.38 -3.82 10.05
C SER A 186 -7.10 -3.25 10.63
N ALA A 187 -5.96 -3.94 10.45
CA ALA A 187 -4.68 -3.44 10.93
C ALA A 187 -4.29 -2.09 10.29
N LEU A 188 -4.67 -1.87 9.03
CA LEU A 188 -4.45 -0.59 8.34
C LEU A 188 -5.32 0.54 8.90
N ARG A 189 -6.52 0.24 9.38
CA ARG A 189 -7.40 1.20 10.05
C ARG A 189 -6.80 1.69 11.36
N ASP A 190 -6.22 0.78 12.14
CA ASP A 190 -5.67 1.06 13.47
C ASP A 190 -4.46 2.01 13.46
N LEU A 191 -3.80 2.16 12.30
CA LEU A 191 -2.73 3.14 12.10
C LEU A 191 -3.20 4.61 12.15
N ASN A 192 -4.48 4.88 11.87
CA ASN A 192 -5.01 6.24 11.70
C ASN A 192 -5.88 6.74 12.85
N VAL A 193 -6.17 5.92 13.87
CA VAL A 193 -7.11 6.29 14.94
C VAL A 193 -6.40 7.16 15.98
N GLU A 194 -6.32 8.48 15.74
CA GLU A 194 -6.32 9.57 16.76
C GLU A 194 -6.90 10.87 16.17
#